data_AF-A0A7W1BG37-F1
#
_entry.id   AF-A0A7W1BG37-F1
#
_cell.length_a   1.000
_cell.length_b   1.000
_cell.length_c   1.000
_cell.angle_alpha   90.00
_cell.angle_beta   90.00
_cell.angle_gamma   90.00
#
_symmetry.space_group_name_H-M   'P 1'
#
loop_
_entity.id
_entity.type
_entity.pdbx_description
1 polymer ?
#
loop_
_entity_poly.entity_id
_entity_poly.type
_entity_poly.pdbx_seq_one_letter_code
_entity_poly.pdbx_strand_id
1 'polypeptide(L)' 'MGTFTSLVWLTVALPLAGFLANGALSLRRADAKGLVSLIGPGTLLASFAVSLGVFFELAATHPEAPIVVP' A
#
# COMPACT_ATOMS: atom_id res chain seq x y z
N MET A 1 6.81 -15.56 10.34
CA MET A 1 6.38 -14.53 9.36
C MET A 1 7.25 -13.33 9.57
N GLY A 2 7.95 -12.85 8.54
CA GLY A 2 8.70 -11.61 8.70
C GLY A 2 7.77 -10.40 8.64
N THR A 3 8.32 -9.28 9.07
CA THR A 3 7.58 -8.07 9.38
C THR A 3 6.82 -7.54 8.17
N PHE A 4 7.42 -7.55 6.98
CA PHE A 4 6.78 -7.00 5.78
C PHE A 4 5.70 -7.93 5.23
N THR A 5 5.92 -9.24 5.29
CA THR A 5 4.90 -10.22 4.87
C THR A 5 3.59 -10.07 5.64
N SER A 6 3.66 -9.73 6.93
CA SER A 6 2.45 -9.44 7.74
C SER A 6 1.68 -8.19 7.31
N LEU A 7 2.34 -7.32 6.54
CA LEU A 7 1.80 -6.06 6.04
C LEU A 7 1.32 -6.16 4.59
N VAL A 8 1.38 -7.33 3.94
CA VAL A 8 1.05 -7.49 2.52
C VAL A 8 -0.35 -6.98 2.16
N TRP A 9 -1.31 -7.09 3.07
CA TRP A 9 -2.67 -6.56 2.89
C TRP A 9 -2.70 -5.02 2.68
N LEU A 10 -1.70 -4.28 3.16
CA LEU A 10 -1.57 -2.83 2.94
C LEU A 10 -1.39 -2.48 1.46
N THR A 11 -0.87 -3.41 0.64
CA THR A 11 -0.74 -3.20 -0.81
C THR A 11 -2.09 -2.96 -1.49
N VAL A 12 -3.18 -3.47 -0.90
CA VAL A 12 -4.56 -3.28 -1.37
C VAL A 12 -5.31 -2.25 -0.53
N ALA A 13 -5.10 -2.25 0.80
CA ALA A 13 -5.81 -1.34 1.67
C ALA A 13 -5.37 0.13 1.50
N LEU A 14 -4.10 0.41 1.26
CA LEU A 14 -3.61 1.78 1.08
C LEU A 14 -4.18 2.45 -0.19
N PRO A 15 -4.18 1.84 -1.39
CA PRO A 15 -4.80 2.45 -2.57
C PRO A 15 -6.31 2.62 -2.40
N LEU A 16 -6.98 1.66 -1.75
CA LEU A 16 -8.42 1.77 -1.46
C LEU A 16 -8.71 2.94 -0.52
N ALA A 17 -7.95 3.06 0.58
CA ALA A 17 -8.07 4.17 1.50
C ALA A 17 -7.76 5.52 0.82
N GLY A 18 -6.74 5.58 -0.04
CA GLY A 18 -6.41 6.75 -0.84
C GLY A 18 -7.52 7.15 -1.80
N PHE A 19 -8.14 6.18 -2.48
CA PHE A 19 -9.30 6.39 -3.33
C PHE A 19 -10.49 6.96 -2.55
N LEU A 20 -10.84 6.36 -1.41
CA LEU A 20 -11.96 6.82 -0.57
C LEU A 20 -11.69 8.23 -0.01
N ALA A 21 -10.48 8.50 0.45
CA ALA A 21 -10.08 9.82 0.93
C ALA A 21 -10.14 10.87 -0.17
N ASN A 22 -9.61 10.57 -1.36
CA ASN A 22 -9.67 11.47 -2.52
C ASN A 22 -11.09 11.73 -3.00
N GLY A 23 -11.91 10.67 -3.10
CA GLY A 23 -13.32 10.80 -3.48
C GLY A 23 -14.09 11.66 -2.48
N ALA A 24 -13.95 11.39 -1.18
CA ALA A 24 -14.59 12.18 -0.14
C ALA A 24 -14.14 13.65 -0.16
N LEU A 25 -12.84 13.90 -0.36
CA LEU A 25 -12.30 15.25 -0.38
C LEU A 25 -12.74 16.03 -1.62
N SER A 26 -12.72 15.39 -2.79
CA SER A 26 -13.17 15.99 -4.06
C SER A 26 -14.65 16.38 -4.02
N LEU A 27 -15.50 15.55 -3.39
CA LEU A 27 -16.94 15.81 -3.26
C LEU A 27 -17.27 16.90 -2.23
N ARG A 28 -16.46 17.05 -1.17
CA ARG A 28 -16.73 18.01 -0.09
C ARG A 28 -16.03 19.35 -0.29
N ARG A 29 -14.88 19.36 -0.98
CA ARG A 29 -13.98 20.51 -1.08
C ARG A 29 -13.28 20.55 -2.44
N ALA A 30 -13.93 21.19 -3.41
CA ALA A 30 -13.39 21.36 -4.76
C ALA A 30 -12.10 22.21 -4.82
N ASP A 31 -11.79 22.97 -3.76
CA ASP A 31 -10.59 23.79 -3.61
C ASP A 31 -9.35 22.99 -3.13
N ALA A 32 -9.53 21.77 -2.61
CA ALA A 32 -8.48 20.96 -2.00
C ALA A 32 -7.58 20.21 -3.01
N LYS A 33 -7.35 20.79 -4.20
CA LYS A 33 -6.67 20.13 -5.34
C LYS A 33 -5.26 19.63 -5.01
N GLY A 34 -4.51 20.39 -4.21
CA GLY A 34 -3.15 20.01 -3.80
C GLY A 34 -3.10 18.79 -2.86
N LEU A 35 -4.08 18.66 -1.96
CA LEU A 35 -4.20 17.49 -1.09
C LEU A 35 -4.59 16.25 -1.90
N VAL A 36 -5.56 16.39 -2.82
CA VAL A 36 -5.99 15.28 -3.69
C VAL A 36 -4.84 14.77 -4.56
N SER A 37 -4.05 15.69 -5.13
CA SER A 37 -2.90 15.32 -5.99
C SER A 37 -1.76 14.66 -5.23
N LEU A 38 -1.66 14.85 -3.91
CA LEU A 38 -0.66 14.21 -3.07
C LEU A 38 -1.12 12.82 -2.59
N ILE A 39 -2.38 12.69 -2.16
CA ILE A 39 -2.93 11.44 -1.61
C ILE A 39 -2.86 10.30 -2.63
N GLY A 40 -3.26 10.54 -3.88
CA GLY A 40 -3.32 9.50 -4.91
C GLY A 40 -1.96 8.82 -5.12
N PRO A 41 -0.95 9.55 -5.63
CA PRO A 41 0.40 9.03 -5.80
C PRO A 41 1.05 8.59 -4.48
N GLY A 42 0.80 9.29 -3.37
CA GLY A 42 1.35 8.94 -2.05
C GLY A 42 0.93 7.55 -1.57
N THR A 43 -0.35 7.20 -1.73
CA THR A 43 -0.84 5.85 -1.38
C THR A 43 -0.28 4.77 -2.29
N LEU A 44 -0.09 5.04 -3.58
CA LEU A 44 0.55 4.11 -4.51
C LEU A 44 2.04 3.89 -4.17
N LEU A 45 2.77 4.95 -3.87
CA LEU A 45 4.18 4.87 -3.45
C LEU A 45 4.33 4.08 -2.14
N ALA A 46 3.47 4.33 -1.15
CA ALA A 46 3.48 3.59 0.11
C ALA A 46 3.19 2.10 -0.11
N SER A 47 2.21 1.77 -0.96
CA SER A 47 1.89 0.38 -1.32
C SER A 47 3.05 -0.31 -2.01
N PHE A 48 3.71 0.41 -2.93
CA PHE A 48 4.88 -0.08 -3.62
C PHE A 48 6.05 -0.36 -2.66
N ALA A 49 6.28 0.52 -1.68
CA ALA A 49 7.30 0.30 -0.65
C ALA A 49 7.03 -0.96 0.19
N VAL A 50 5.76 -1.22 0.56
CA VAL A 50 5.36 -2.47 1.22
C VAL A 50 5.68 -3.68 0.33
N SER A 51 5.30 -3.63 -0.96
CA SER A 51 5.60 -4.71 -1.91
C SER A 51 7.10 -4.98 -2.04
N LEU A 52 7.95 -3.95 -2.07
CA LEU A 52 9.40 -4.12 -2.08
C LEU A 52 9.90 -4.80 -0.80
N GLY A 53 9.39 -4.40 0.37
CA GLY A 53 9.73 -5.02 1.65
C GLY A 53 9.39 -6.52 1.66
N VAL A 54 8.17 -6.88 1.21
CA VAL A 54 7.73 -8.27 1.07
C VAL A 54 8.63 -9.03 0.10
N PHE A 55 8.93 -8.44 -1.05
CA PHE A 55 9.79 -9.06 -2.07
C PHE A 55 11.19 -9.36 -1.53
N PHE A 56 11.86 -8.40 -0.90
CA PHE A 56 13.21 -8.61 -0.35
C PHE A 56 13.21 -9.60 0.81
N GLU A 57 12.16 -9.61 1.63
CA GLU A 57 12.00 -10.59 2.71
C GLU A 57 11.88 -12.03 2.15
N LEU A 58 11.03 -12.21 1.14
CA LEU A 58 10.88 -13.51 0.46
C LEU A 58 12.15 -13.91 -0.28
N ALA A 59 12.81 -12.99 -0.98
CA ALA A 59 14.03 -13.25 -1.74
C ALA A 59 15.22 -13.63 -0.85
N ALA A 60 15.28 -13.11 0.38
CA ALA A 60 16.28 -13.49 1.38
C ALA A 60 15.96 -14.84 2.05
N THR A 61 14.75 -15.37 1.87
CA THR A 61 14.36 -16.66 2.41
C THR A 61 14.78 -17.76 1.43
N HIS A 62 15.40 -18.83 1.93
CA HIS A 62 15.60 -20.09 1.19
C HIS A 62 14.57 -21.11 1.68
N PRO A 63 13.31 -21.06 1.20
CA PRO A 63 12.26 -21.89 1.74
C PRO A 63 12.36 -23.34 1.23
N GLU A 64 12.55 -24.27 2.16
CA GLU A 64 12.46 -25.72 1.91
C GLU A 64 10.98 -26.20 1.76
N ALA A 65 10.00 -25.32 2.00
CA ALA A 65 8.56 -25.60 1.90
C ALA A 65 7.76 -24.34 1.46
N PRO A 66 6.53 -24.49 0.91
CA PRO A 66 5.72 -23.37 0.41
C PRO A 66 5.42 -22.31 1.47
N ILE A 67 5.53 -21.03 1.09
CA ILE A 67 5.21 -19.89 1.96
C ILE A 67 3.73 -19.55 1.80
N VAL A 68 2.99 -19.55 2.91
CA VAL A 68 1.59 -19.09 2.99
C VAL A 68 1.56 -17.67 3.55
N VAL A 69 0.95 -16.76 2.81
CA VAL A 69 0.74 -15.35 3.16
C VAL A 69 -0.72 -15.15 3.58
N PRO A 70 -0.99 -14.37 4.65
CA PRO A 70 -2.36 -14.07 5.09
C PRO A 70 -3.11 -13.13 4.15
#